data_AF-A0A960U269-F1
#
_entry.id   AF-A0A960U269-F1
#
_cell.length_a   1.000
_cell.length_b   1.000
_cell.length_c   1.000
_cell.angle_alpha   90.00
_cell.angle_beta   90.00
_cell.angle_gamma   90.00
#
_symmetry.space_group_name_H-M   'P 1'
#
loop_
_entity.id
_entity.type
_entity.pdbx_description
1 polymer ?
#
loop_
_entity_poly.entity_id
_entity_poly.type
_entity_poly.pdbx_seq_one_letter_code
_entity_poly.pdbx_strand_id
1 'polypeptide(L)'
;DAPLIGTPRVKGRSIVASVSDDGAGLVPHRSEIFVGKRRLVTTYNAARRELSAPVPPGLGGTRPVRVEAMDRVGNFASREAAIDLPSR
;
A
#
# COMPACT_ATOMS: atom_id res chain seq x y z
N ASP A 1 -16.02 2.55 10.18
CA ASP A 1 -15.84 1.66 9.02
C ASP A 1 -14.37 1.38 8.82
N ALA A 2 -14.02 0.20 8.30
CA ALA A 2 -12.64 -0.12 7.99
C ALA A 2 -12.12 0.69 6.79
N PRO A 3 -10.81 0.96 6.70
CA PRO A 3 -10.24 1.60 5.52
C PRO A 3 -10.51 0.84 4.24
N LEU A 4 -10.67 1.56 3.13
CA LEU A 4 -10.76 1.00 1.79
C LEU A 4 -9.38 1.02 1.14
N ILE A 5 -9.00 -0.11 0.54
CA ILE A 5 -7.71 -0.29 -0.14
C ILE A 5 -7.96 -0.67 -1.59
N GLY A 6 -7.46 0.16 -2.51
CA GLY A 6 -7.45 -0.17 -3.92
C GLY A 6 -6.39 -1.20 -4.27
N THR A 7 -6.56 -1.86 -5.41
CA THR A 7 -5.56 -2.82 -5.91
C THR A 7 -4.20 -2.14 -6.07
N PRO A 8 -3.13 -2.66 -5.43
CA PRO A 8 -1.81 -2.11 -5.60
C PRO A 8 -1.34 -2.27 -7.05
N ARG A 9 -0.53 -1.31 -7.52
CA ARG A 9 0.02 -1.29 -8.88
C ARG A 9 1.40 -0.63 -8.90
N VAL A 10 2.14 -0.80 -9.99
CA VAL A 10 3.38 -0.05 -10.22
C VAL A 10 3.10 1.29 -10.88
N LYS A 11 3.78 2.34 -10.41
CA LYS A 11 3.86 3.65 -11.05
C LYS A 11 5.31 4.10 -11.06
N GLY A 12 5.94 4.08 -12.24
CA GLY A 12 7.38 4.31 -12.36
C GLY A 12 8.15 3.22 -11.62
N ARG A 13 8.92 3.62 -10.59
CA ARG A 13 9.71 2.70 -9.75
C ARG A 13 9.12 2.50 -8.34
N SER A 14 7.84 2.81 -8.16
CA SER A 14 7.16 2.68 -6.88
C SER A 14 5.93 1.81 -7.00
N ILE A 15 5.64 1.06 -5.95
CA ILE A 15 4.34 0.45 -5.72
C ILE A 15 3.43 1.55 -5.16
N VAL A 16 2.23 1.69 -5.71
CA VAL A 16 1.22 2.62 -5.24
C VAL A 16 -0.12 1.91 -5.05
N ALA A 17 -0.88 2.34 -4.05
CA ALA A 17 -2.25 1.91 -3.82
C ALA A 17 -3.08 3.09 -3.31
N SER A 18 -4.32 3.20 -3.75
CA SER A 18 -5.26 4.13 -3.11
C SER A 18 -5.65 3.58 -1.75
N VAL A 19 -5.61 4.42 -0.73
CA VAL A 19 -6.09 4.11 0.61
C VAL A 19 -6.96 5.25 1.06
N SER A 20 -8.24 4.98 1.32
CA SER A 20 -9.18 5.96 1.88
C SER A 20 -9.77 5.43 3.16
N ASP A 21 -10.00 6.33 4.11
CA ASP A 21 -10.80 6.07 5.30
C ASP A 21 -11.94 7.09 5.25
N ASP A 22 -13.15 6.59 5.03
CA ASP A 22 -14.37 7.42 4.96
C ASP A 22 -14.99 7.62 6.37
N GLY A 23 -14.35 7.06 7.43
CA GLY A 23 -14.65 7.31 8.84
C GLY A 23 -13.98 8.57 9.40
N ALA A 24 -13.95 8.70 10.74
CA ALA A 24 -13.54 9.92 11.47
C ALA A 24 -12.07 10.38 11.27
N GLY A 25 -11.31 9.76 10.37
CA GLY A 25 -9.97 10.19 9.99
C GLY A 25 -9.76 10.09 8.49
N LEU A 26 -9.65 11.22 7.80
CA LEU A 26 -9.28 11.30 6.37
C LEU A 26 -7.90 10.68 6.03
N VAL A 27 -7.18 10.19 7.04
CA VAL A 27 -5.82 9.67 6.99
C VAL A 27 -5.77 8.38 7.81
N PRO A 28 -5.44 7.23 7.21
CA PRO A 28 -5.26 5.99 7.96
C PRO A 28 -4.17 6.19 9.03
N HIS A 29 -4.42 5.67 10.23
CA HIS A 29 -3.50 5.78 11.36
C HIS A 29 -2.18 5.04 11.08
N ARG A 30 -2.28 3.89 10.41
CA ARG A 30 -1.13 3.11 9.96
C ARG A 30 -1.41 2.55 8.56
N SER A 31 -0.40 2.57 7.68
CA SER A 31 -0.51 1.93 6.37
C SER A 31 0.84 1.42 5.88
N GLU A 32 0.86 0.17 5.43
CA GLU A 32 2.09 -0.56 5.10
C GLU A 32 1.95 -1.28 3.75
N ILE A 33 3.06 -1.45 3.05
CA ILE A 33 3.17 -2.24 1.81
C ILE A 33 4.16 -3.37 2.08
N PHE A 34 3.80 -4.58 1.66
CA PHE A 34 4.62 -5.77 1.73
C PHE A 34 4.84 -6.34 0.34
N VAL A 35 6.04 -6.85 0.08
CA VAL A 35 6.35 -7.69 -1.08
C VAL A 35 6.74 -9.07 -0.56
N GLY A 36 5.85 -10.06 -0.72
CA GLY A 36 5.94 -11.32 0.01
C GLY A 36 5.96 -11.08 1.52
N LYS A 37 7.02 -11.56 2.21
CA LYS A 37 7.21 -11.37 3.66
C LYS A 37 7.91 -10.06 4.03
N ARG A 38 8.37 -9.27 3.06
CA ARG A 38 9.19 -8.08 3.30
C ARG A 38 8.32 -6.84 3.39
N ARG A 39 8.32 -6.19 4.56
CA ARG A 39 7.73 -4.85 4.74
C ARG A 39 8.58 -3.78 4.05
N LEU A 40 7.93 -2.87 3.33
CA LEU A 40 8.54 -1.71 2.72
C LEU A 40 8.31 -0.44 3.55
N VAL A 41 9.21 0.53 3.41
CA VAL A 41 9.01 1.87 3.94
C VAL A 41 8.01 2.59 3.04
N THR A 42 6.92 3.08 3.64
CA THR A 42 5.80 3.69 2.93
C THR A 42 5.71 5.19 3.18
N THR A 43 5.15 5.91 2.22
CA THR A 43 4.74 7.31 2.36
C THR A 43 3.28 7.42 1.95
N TYR A 44 2.46 8.03 2.81
CA TYR A 44 1.07 8.31 2.52
C TYR A 44 0.89 9.78 2.12
N ASN A 45 0.26 9.99 0.97
CA ASN A 45 -0.14 11.30 0.48
C ASN A 45 -1.64 11.51 0.74
N ALA A 46 -1.98 12.30 1.76
CA ALA A 46 -3.36 12.56 2.16
C ALA A 46 -4.18 13.28 1.08
N ALA A 47 -3.58 14.21 0.33
CA ALA A 47 -4.28 14.95 -0.72
C ALA A 47 -4.73 14.03 -1.88
N ARG A 48 -3.95 12.98 -2.15
CA ARG A 48 -4.23 12.00 -3.21
C ARG A 48 -4.87 10.71 -2.69
N ARG A 49 -5.00 10.56 -1.37
CA ARG A 49 -5.40 9.29 -0.71
C ARG A 49 -4.58 8.11 -1.24
N GLU A 50 -3.27 8.30 -1.37
CA GLU A 50 -2.36 7.36 -2.06
C GLU A 50 -1.20 6.96 -1.15
N LEU A 51 -1.02 5.66 -0.94
CA LEU A 51 0.15 5.06 -0.29
C LEU A 51 1.16 4.69 -1.37
N SER A 52 2.44 4.96 -1.12
CA SER A 52 3.52 4.62 -2.03
C SER A 52 4.73 4.05 -1.32
N ALA A 53 5.44 3.13 -1.98
CA ALA A 53 6.73 2.62 -1.54
C ALA A 53 7.67 2.42 -2.75
N PRO A 54 8.94 2.82 -2.67
CA PRO A 54 9.91 2.53 -3.73
C PRO A 54 10.13 1.02 -3.83
N VAL A 55 10.26 0.49 -5.05
CA VAL A 55 10.60 -0.91 -5.30
C VAL A 55 12.08 -1.15 -4.95
N PRO A 56 12.40 -1.99 -3.96
CA PRO A 56 13.78 -2.32 -3.64
C PRO A 56 14.49 -3.07 -4.77
N PRO A 57 15.83 -2.91 -4.92
CA PRO A 57 16.63 -3.73 -5.81
C PRO A 57 16.46 -5.22 -5.53
N GLY A 58 16.47 -6.05 -6.58
CA GLY A 58 16.38 -7.51 -6.46
C GLY A 58 14.95 -8.06 -6.24
N LEU A 59 13.92 -7.21 -6.23
CA LEU A 59 12.52 -7.63 -6.12
C LEU A 59 11.75 -7.58 -7.45
N GLY A 60 12.46 -7.52 -8.58
CA GLY A 60 11.84 -7.57 -9.90
C GLY A 60 11.05 -8.85 -10.17
N GLY A 61 10.17 -8.75 -11.16
CA GLY A 61 9.28 -9.82 -11.62
C GLY A 61 7.93 -9.83 -10.91
N THR A 62 7.08 -10.81 -11.24
CA THR A 62 5.76 -10.96 -10.63
C THR A 62 5.87 -11.40 -9.17
N ARG A 63 5.40 -10.55 -8.26
CA ARG A 63 5.44 -10.78 -6.81
C ARG A 63 4.07 -10.55 -6.17
N PRO A 64 3.73 -11.30 -5.09
CA PRO A 64 2.59 -10.94 -4.27
C PRO A 64 2.91 -9.64 -3.53
N VAL A 65 2.04 -8.65 -3.70
CA VAL A 65 2.11 -7.37 -3.02
C VAL A 65 0.88 -7.20 -2.16
N ARG A 66 1.09 -7.02 -0.86
CA ARG A 66 0.03 -6.81 0.11
C ARG A 66 0.08 -5.40 0.65
N VAL A 67 -1.07 -4.75 0.72
CA VAL A 67 -1.25 -3.44 1.36
C VAL A 67 -2.15 -3.63 2.56
N GLU A 68 -1.75 -3.03 3.67
CA GLU A 68 -2.48 -3.07 4.93
C GLU A 68 -2.75 -1.64 5.39
N ALA A 69 -3.94 -1.38 5.93
CA ALA A 69 -4.31 -0.09 6.48
C ALA A 69 -5.15 -0.28 7.75
N MET A 70 -4.98 0.64 8.70
CA MET A 70 -5.72 0.66 9.95
C MET A 70 -6.17 2.10 10.23
N ASP A 71 -7.43 2.28 10.63
CA ASP A 71 -7.95 3.59 11.04
C ASP A 71 -7.55 3.93 12.49
N ARG A 72 -7.98 5.09 13.00
CA ARG A 72 -7.66 5.54 14.36
C ARG A 72 -8.40 4.79 15.47
N VAL A 73 -9.51 4.13 15.15
CA VAL A 73 -10.32 3.39 16.13
C VAL A 73 -10.01 1.90 16.14
N GLY A 74 -9.15 1.46 15.21
CA GLY A 74 -8.56 0.14 15.15
C GLY A 74 -9.16 -0.79 14.09
N ASN A 75 -10.02 -0.30 13.21
CA ASN A 75 -10.52 -1.12 12.10
C ASN A 75 -9.39 -1.36 11.10
N PHE A 76 -9.25 -2.61 10.66
CA PHE A 76 -8.17 -3.06 9.79
C PHE A 76 -8.70 -3.52 8.43
N ALA A 77 -7.94 -3.23 7.39
CA ALA A 77 -8.16 -3.75 6.05
C ALA A 77 -6.84 -4.22 5.42
N SER A 78 -6.94 -5.22 4.54
CA SER A 78 -5.81 -5.68 3.74
C SER A 78 -6.24 -6.02 2.31
N ARG A 79 -5.34 -5.82 1.36
CA ARG A 79 -5.53 -6.18 -0.05
C ARG A 79 -4.23 -6.74 -0.62
N GLU A 80 -4.31 -7.90 -1.25
CA GLU A 80 -3.16 -8.53 -1.91
C GLU A 80 -3.42 -8.70 -3.42
N ALA A 81 -2.39 -8.50 -4.23
CA ALA A 81 -2.42 -8.78 -5.66
C ALA A 81 -1.03 -9.21 -6.17
N ALA A 82 -1.00 -10.04 -7.21
CA ALA A 82 0.22 -10.32 -7.95
C ALA A 82 0.54 -9.12 -8.85
N ILE A 83 1.72 -8.54 -8.71
CA ILE A 83 2.16 -7.37 -9.46
C ILE A 83 3.51 -7.66 -10.10
N ASP A 84 3.64 -7.32 -11.38
CA ASP A 84 4.94 -7.32 -12.04
C ASP A 84 5.75 -6.09 -11.63
N LEU A 85 6.80 -6.31 -10.82
CA LEU A 85 7.65 -5.26 -10.30
C LEU A 85 8.83 -5.01 -11.26
N PRO A 86 9.17 -3.73 -11.52
CA PRO A 86 10.30 -3.41 -12.38
C PRO A 86 11.59 -3.99 -11.81
N SER A 87 12.32 -4.74 -12.63
CA SER A 87 13.69 -5.16 -12.32
C SER A 87 14.62 -3.95 -12.34
N ARG A 88 15.57 -3.92 -11.40
CA ARG A 88 16.65 -2.94 -11.36
C ARG A 88 17.91 -3.54 -11.95
#